data_AF-A0A7L5ZBR6-F1
#
_entry.id   AF-A0A7L5ZBR6-F1
#
_cell.length_a   1.000
_cell.length_b   1.000
_cell.length_c   1.000
_cell.angle_alpha   90.00
_cell.angle_beta   90.00
_cell.angle_gamma   90.00
#
_symmetry.space_group_name_H-M   'P 1'
#
loop_
_entity.id
_entity.type
_entity.pdbx_description
1 polymer ?
#
loop_
_entity_poly.entity_id
_entity_poly.type
_entity_poly.pdbx_seq_one_letter_code
_entity_poly.pdbx_strand_id
1 'polypeptide(L)'
;MADGTQENGSLFTYRSSDGLMLAARDYAGPTAPAGTVLCLHGLTRNGLDFDGVAQRLVRGWRVLAPDQRGRGRSAYDPNPANYNPLVQTADMWTLLDALGLERVIVVGTSMGALMAILMANQQPHRIAGLVLNDAGPEVDPRGLARIQGYVGKSVRFADWRSATEALAELHAAAYPTYKLADWQRLARATFRASGGGLVPDYDPAISGSVAPGSLPPSLWPVFDVVRAIPTLVMRGALSDLLSEATVEQMVARLGVSRITVPDRGHAPDLSEPVAVEALDRFLGREDVRQRLLPG
;
A
#
# COMPACT_ATOMS: atom_id res chain seq x y z
N MET A 1 4.98 -17.81 25.58
CA MET A 1 3.64 -17.25 25.38
C MET A 1 3.41 -17.25 23.88
N ALA A 2 2.49 -18.07 23.37
CA ALA A 2 2.18 -18.15 21.95
C ALA A 2 1.86 -16.76 21.40
N ASP A 3 2.47 -16.37 20.29
CA ASP A 3 2.26 -15.10 19.62
C ASP A 3 0.89 -15.13 18.93
N GLY A 4 -0.15 -14.86 19.70
CA GLY A 4 -1.56 -14.95 19.28
C GLY A 4 -2.01 -13.95 18.20
N THR A 5 -1.18 -13.60 17.24
CA THR A 5 -1.65 -13.13 15.93
C THR A 5 -1.95 -14.37 15.10
N GLN A 6 -3.22 -14.81 15.06
CA GLN A 6 -3.68 -15.56 13.90
C GLN A 6 -3.41 -14.67 12.69
N GLU A 7 -2.37 -14.98 11.92
CA GLU A 7 -2.17 -14.37 10.62
C GLU A 7 -3.35 -14.84 9.76
N ASN A 8 -4.29 -13.93 9.47
CA ASN A 8 -5.38 -14.24 8.57
C ASN A 8 -4.84 -14.27 7.13
N GLY A 9 -5.43 -15.14 6.30
CA GLY A 9 -4.97 -15.39 4.93
C GLY A 9 -3.81 -16.40 4.84
N SER A 10 -3.76 -17.18 3.76
CA SER A 10 -2.69 -18.13 3.51
C SER A 10 -1.47 -17.42 2.90
N LEU A 11 -0.27 -17.78 3.32
CA LEU A 11 0.95 -17.25 2.72
C LEU A 11 1.23 -17.96 1.39
N PHE A 12 1.20 -17.21 0.29
CA PHE A 12 1.61 -17.65 -1.03
C PHE A 12 3.02 -17.12 -1.33
N THR A 13 3.93 -18.01 -1.74
CA THR A 13 5.30 -17.61 -2.12
C THR A 13 5.52 -17.80 -3.61
N TYR A 14 6.20 -16.86 -4.24
CA TYR A 14 6.53 -16.90 -5.65
C TYR A 14 7.95 -16.40 -5.89
N ARG A 15 8.50 -16.75 -7.05
CA ARG A 15 9.83 -16.29 -7.47
C ARG A 15 9.66 -15.12 -8.43
N SER A 16 10.31 -13.99 -8.15
CA SER A 16 10.39 -12.86 -9.09
C SER A 16 11.16 -13.26 -10.36
N SER A 17 11.08 -12.42 -11.40
CA SER A 17 11.79 -12.64 -12.66
C SER A 17 13.32 -12.69 -12.52
N ASP A 18 13.87 -11.99 -11.52
CA ASP A 18 15.30 -11.99 -11.16
C ASP A 18 15.67 -13.03 -10.09
N GLY A 19 14.74 -13.92 -9.73
CA GLY A 19 15.03 -15.10 -8.91
C GLY A 19 14.84 -14.91 -7.39
N LEU A 20 14.40 -13.74 -6.94
CA LEU A 20 14.14 -13.44 -5.53
C LEU A 20 12.85 -14.14 -5.06
N MET A 21 12.87 -14.72 -3.85
CA MET A 21 11.67 -15.32 -3.27
C MET A 21 10.83 -14.25 -2.57
N LEU A 22 9.61 -14.07 -3.03
CA LEU A 22 8.67 -13.08 -2.55
C LEU A 22 7.42 -13.75 -1.99
N ALA A 23 6.68 -13.03 -1.16
CA ALA A 23 5.53 -13.53 -0.44
C ALA A 23 4.31 -12.60 -0.59
N ALA A 24 3.13 -13.20 -0.60
CA ALA A 24 1.86 -12.51 -0.54
C ALA A 24 0.90 -13.22 0.40
N ARG A 25 0.15 -12.42 1.18
CA ARG A 25 -0.99 -12.94 1.92
C ARG A 25 -2.17 -13.04 0.96
N ASP A 26 -2.69 -14.25 0.81
CA ASP A 26 -3.86 -14.56 0.00
C ASP A 26 -5.05 -14.82 0.92
N TYR A 27 -5.97 -13.87 0.92
CA TYR A 27 -7.22 -13.95 1.63
C TYR A 27 -8.26 -14.48 0.64
N ALA A 28 -8.51 -15.78 0.74
CA ALA A 28 -9.49 -16.45 -0.10
C ALA A 28 -10.86 -15.78 0.04
N GLY A 29 -11.47 -15.48 -1.10
CA GLY A 29 -12.86 -15.04 -1.17
C GLY A 29 -13.85 -16.21 -1.17
N PRO A 30 -15.12 -15.98 -1.53
CA PRO A 30 -16.06 -17.08 -1.77
C PRO A 30 -15.62 -17.91 -2.99
N THR A 31 -16.23 -19.09 -3.20
CA THR A 31 -15.92 -19.99 -4.33
C THR A 31 -15.98 -19.31 -5.70
N ALA A 32 -16.89 -18.35 -5.87
CA ALA A 32 -17.00 -17.49 -7.04
C ALA A 32 -16.86 -16.02 -6.60
N PRO A 33 -15.63 -15.52 -6.41
CA PRO A 33 -15.42 -14.13 -6.02
C PRO A 33 -15.77 -13.22 -7.17
N ALA A 34 -16.25 -12.03 -6.86
CA ALA A 34 -16.65 -11.05 -7.86
C ALA A 34 -15.45 -10.34 -8.52
N GLY A 35 -14.23 -10.66 -8.09
CA GLY A 35 -12.95 -10.20 -8.61
C GLY A 35 -11.82 -10.39 -7.60
N THR A 36 -10.61 -9.99 -7.97
CA THR A 36 -9.47 -9.93 -7.05
C THR A 36 -9.05 -8.48 -6.81
N VAL A 37 -8.83 -8.13 -5.54
CA VAL A 37 -8.28 -6.85 -5.10
C VAL A 37 -6.82 -7.06 -4.69
N LEU A 38 -5.91 -6.40 -5.40
CA LEU A 38 -4.48 -6.38 -5.10
C LEU A 38 -4.16 -5.14 -4.24
N CYS A 39 -3.69 -5.36 -3.01
CA CYS A 39 -3.40 -4.31 -2.04
C CYS A 39 -1.90 -4.07 -1.90
N LEU A 40 -1.41 -2.89 -2.29
CA LEU A 40 0.01 -2.53 -2.34
C LEU A 40 0.35 -1.55 -1.21
N HIS A 41 1.31 -1.92 -0.37
CA HIS A 41 1.60 -1.20 0.87
C HIS A 41 2.54 0.00 0.65
N GLY A 42 2.70 0.83 1.69
CA GLY A 42 3.63 1.95 1.69
C GLY A 42 5.11 1.54 1.78
N LEU A 43 6.02 2.51 1.63
CA LEU A 43 7.47 2.29 1.47
C LEU A 43 8.11 1.31 2.48
N THR A 44 7.80 1.48 3.76
CA THR A 44 8.35 0.68 4.89
C THR A 44 7.27 -0.14 5.60
N ARG A 45 6.23 -0.50 4.84
CA ARG A 45 5.09 -1.28 5.31
C ARG A 45 5.17 -2.71 4.79
N ASN A 46 4.17 -3.51 5.11
CA ASN A 46 4.01 -4.88 4.61
C ASN A 46 2.50 -5.18 4.46
N GLY A 47 2.16 -6.36 3.94
CA GLY A 47 0.79 -6.77 3.64
C GLY A 47 -0.14 -6.82 4.85
N LEU A 48 0.37 -6.84 6.09
CA LEU A 48 -0.46 -6.81 7.30
C LEU A 48 -1.27 -5.52 7.45
N ASP A 49 -0.86 -4.43 6.80
CA ASP A 49 -1.64 -3.18 6.79
C ASP A 49 -3.04 -3.38 6.19
N PHE A 50 -3.22 -4.40 5.35
CA PHE A 50 -4.50 -4.68 4.71
C PHE A 50 -5.31 -5.78 5.38
N ASP A 51 -4.90 -6.29 6.54
CA ASP A 51 -5.61 -7.39 7.20
C ASP A 51 -7.08 -7.03 7.50
N GLY A 52 -7.32 -5.84 8.04
CA GLY A 52 -8.67 -5.34 8.32
C GLY A 52 -9.49 -5.11 7.05
N VAL A 53 -8.85 -4.63 5.98
CA VAL A 53 -9.49 -4.48 4.65
C VAL A 53 -9.88 -5.85 4.11
N ALA A 54 -8.97 -6.82 4.16
CA ALA A 54 -9.18 -8.15 3.64
C ALA A 54 -10.32 -8.88 4.39
N GLN A 55 -10.30 -8.89 5.72
CA GLN A 55 -11.36 -9.50 6.53
C GLN A 55 -12.77 -8.98 6.18
N ARG A 56 -12.88 -7.70 5.80
CA ARG A 56 -14.14 -7.10 5.39
C ARG A 56 -14.54 -7.51 3.96
N LEU A 57 -13.58 -7.53 3.04
CA LEU A 57 -13.83 -7.75 1.61
C LEU A 57 -13.98 -9.23 1.22
N VAL A 58 -13.43 -10.18 1.99
CA VAL A 58 -13.46 -11.63 1.67
C VAL A 58 -14.86 -12.23 1.53
N ARG A 59 -15.91 -11.51 1.95
CA ARG A 59 -17.31 -11.92 1.72
C ARG A 59 -17.73 -11.90 0.25
N GLY A 60 -17.05 -11.11 -0.59
CA GLY A 60 -17.37 -10.98 -2.02
C GLY A 60 -16.17 -10.94 -2.95
N TRP A 61 -14.96 -10.81 -2.41
CA TRP A 61 -13.73 -10.60 -3.16
C TRP A 61 -12.64 -11.55 -2.70
N ARG A 62 -11.71 -11.89 -3.59
CA ARG A 62 -10.38 -12.36 -3.18
C ARG A 62 -9.51 -11.14 -2.90
N VAL A 63 -8.70 -11.17 -1.85
CA VAL A 63 -7.76 -10.07 -1.54
C VAL A 63 -6.34 -10.62 -1.50
N LEU A 64 -5.45 -9.99 -2.25
CA LEU A 64 -4.01 -10.26 -2.23
C LEU A 64 -3.29 -9.08 -1.60
N ALA A 65 -2.53 -9.33 -0.54
CA ALA A 65 -1.67 -8.34 0.10
C ALA A 65 -0.21 -8.80 0.03
N PRO A 66 0.50 -8.54 -1.09
CA PRO A 66 1.92 -8.85 -1.23
C PRO A 66 2.80 -8.03 -0.28
N ASP A 67 3.84 -8.68 0.23
CA ASP A 67 5.00 -8.01 0.79
C ASP A 67 5.95 -7.68 -0.36
N GLN A 68 6.22 -6.40 -0.63
CA GLN A 68 7.20 -6.03 -1.65
C GLN A 68 8.61 -6.49 -1.24
N ARG A 69 9.51 -6.71 -2.21
CA ARG A 69 10.90 -7.12 -1.96
C ARG A 69 11.55 -6.30 -0.84
N GLY A 70 12.24 -6.96 0.08
CA GLY A 70 12.85 -6.31 1.24
C GLY A 70 11.89 -5.95 2.38
N ARG A 71 10.63 -6.38 2.37
CA ARG A 71 9.65 -6.12 3.43
C ARG A 71 9.00 -7.43 3.91
N GLY A 72 8.65 -7.48 5.20
CA GLY A 72 7.88 -8.59 5.76
C GLY A 72 8.47 -9.97 5.48
N ARG A 73 7.66 -10.84 4.86
CA ARG A 73 8.01 -12.21 4.50
C ARG A 73 8.74 -12.33 3.16
N SER A 74 8.89 -11.25 2.41
CA SER A 74 9.64 -11.23 1.15
C SER A 74 11.14 -11.10 1.39
N ALA A 75 11.94 -11.80 0.57
CA ALA A 75 13.39 -11.78 0.71
C ALA A 75 13.98 -10.37 0.49
N TYR A 76 15.10 -10.11 1.14
CA TYR A 76 15.90 -8.90 0.94
C TYR A 76 16.70 -9.05 -0.35
N ASP A 77 16.79 -7.96 -1.11
CA ASP A 77 17.51 -7.90 -2.36
C ASP A 77 19.00 -7.61 -2.10
N PRO A 78 19.93 -8.45 -2.57
CA PRO A 78 21.36 -8.18 -2.44
C PRO A 78 21.81 -6.94 -3.24
N ASN A 79 21.01 -6.45 -4.19
CA ASN A 79 21.23 -5.21 -4.91
C ASN A 79 20.23 -4.12 -4.46
N PRO A 80 20.64 -3.17 -3.61
CA PRO A 80 19.78 -2.09 -3.13
C PRO A 80 19.16 -1.22 -4.24
N ALA A 81 19.77 -1.15 -5.43
CA ALA A 81 19.23 -0.38 -6.56
C ALA A 81 17.89 -0.96 -7.08
N ASN A 82 17.61 -2.23 -6.79
CA ASN A 82 16.35 -2.87 -7.14
C ASN A 82 15.18 -2.47 -6.22
N TYR A 83 15.44 -1.75 -5.11
CA TYR A 83 14.40 -1.14 -4.30
C TYR A 83 13.79 0.11 -4.97
N ASN A 84 13.33 -0.04 -6.20
CA ASN A 84 12.66 1.00 -6.97
C ASN A 84 11.25 0.54 -7.42
N PRO A 85 10.32 1.48 -7.67
CA PRO A 85 8.94 1.14 -8.04
C PRO A 85 8.79 0.34 -9.35
N LEU A 86 9.68 0.50 -10.34
CA LEU A 86 9.57 -0.22 -11.61
C LEU A 86 9.81 -1.72 -11.45
N VAL A 87 10.87 -2.08 -10.71
CA VAL A 87 11.19 -3.47 -10.40
C VAL A 87 10.09 -4.09 -9.53
N GLN A 88 9.64 -3.37 -8.50
CA GLN A 88 8.55 -3.84 -7.64
C GLN A 88 7.22 -4.01 -8.39
N THR A 89 6.96 -3.19 -9.41
CA THR A 89 5.79 -3.34 -10.30
C THR A 89 5.88 -4.62 -11.13
N ALA A 90 7.07 -4.95 -11.64
CA ALA A 90 7.30 -6.20 -12.38
C ALA A 90 7.08 -7.45 -11.49
N ASP A 91 7.44 -7.37 -10.21
CA ASP A 91 7.14 -8.43 -9.24
C ASP A 91 5.64 -8.67 -9.09
N MET A 92 4.83 -7.61 -9.13
CA MET A 92 3.37 -7.74 -9.01
C MET A 92 2.78 -8.43 -10.23
N TRP A 93 3.28 -8.15 -11.43
CA TRP A 93 2.86 -8.89 -12.63
C TRP A 93 3.24 -10.35 -12.54
N THR A 94 4.45 -10.66 -12.06
CA THR A 94 4.88 -12.05 -11.87
C THR A 94 4.00 -12.78 -10.86
N LEU A 95 3.59 -12.12 -9.77
CA LEU A 95 2.61 -12.67 -8.82
C LEU A 95 1.27 -12.97 -9.48
N LEU A 96 0.71 -12.01 -10.22
CA LEU A 96 -0.58 -12.17 -10.88
C LEU A 96 -0.55 -13.29 -11.91
N ASP A 97 0.53 -13.39 -12.69
CA ASP A 97 0.71 -14.45 -13.68
C ASP A 97 0.87 -15.83 -13.02
N ALA A 98 1.62 -15.92 -11.91
CA ALA A 98 1.75 -17.16 -11.14
C ALA A 98 0.42 -17.65 -10.55
N LEU A 99 -0.51 -16.74 -10.29
CA LEU A 99 -1.86 -17.05 -9.80
C LEU A 99 -2.91 -17.16 -10.91
N GLY A 100 -2.54 -17.00 -12.18
CA GLY A 100 -3.46 -17.03 -13.32
C GLY A 100 -4.49 -15.89 -13.30
N LEU A 101 -4.16 -14.74 -12.71
CA LEU A 101 -5.06 -13.61 -12.56
C LEU A 101 -4.90 -12.61 -13.70
N GLU A 102 -5.82 -12.62 -14.64
CA GLU A 102 -5.77 -11.72 -15.80
C GLU A 102 -6.13 -10.28 -15.46
N ARG A 103 -7.14 -10.05 -14.61
CA ARG A 103 -7.65 -8.71 -14.29
C ARG A 103 -7.84 -8.52 -12.80
N VAL A 104 -7.45 -7.35 -12.29
CA VAL A 104 -7.54 -7.01 -10.87
C VAL A 104 -7.96 -5.56 -10.66
N ILE A 105 -8.48 -5.28 -9.46
CA ILE A 105 -8.55 -3.91 -8.92
C ILE A 105 -7.32 -3.71 -8.05
N VAL A 106 -6.66 -2.56 -8.14
CA VAL A 106 -5.47 -2.26 -7.32
C VAL A 106 -5.79 -1.17 -6.30
N VAL A 107 -5.55 -1.48 -5.04
CA VAL A 107 -5.60 -0.52 -3.92
C VAL A 107 -4.17 -0.28 -3.48
N GLY A 108 -3.64 0.90 -3.78
CA GLY A 108 -2.27 1.26 -3.44
C GLY A 108 -2.22 2.34 -2.37
N THR A 109 -1.34 2.20 -1.39
CA THR A 109 -1.07 3.23 -0.37
C THR A 109 0.33 3.82 -0.56
N SER A 110 0.44 5.14 -0.65
CA SER A 110 1.73 5.83 -0.77
C SER A 110 2.55 5.32 -1.96
N MET A 111 3.73 4.71 -1.74
CA MET A 111 4.51 4.01 -2.76
C MET A 111 3.67 2.99 -3.56
N GLY A 112 2.78 2.24 -2.90
CA GLY A 112 1.89 1.29 -3.56
C GLY A 112 0.91 1.94 -4.54
N ALA A 113 0.49 3.19 -4.31
CA ALA A 113 -0.32 3.95 -5.27
C ALA A 113 0.49 4.34 -6.51
N LEU A 114 1.77 4.72 -6.34
CA LEU A 114 2.67 4.96 -7.48
C LEU A 114 2.88 3.67 -8.29
N MET A 115 3.07 2.53 -7.62
CA MET A 115 3.13 1.23 -8.28
C MET A 115 1.83 0.92 -9.04
N ALA A 116 0.67 1.20 -8.47
CA ALA A 116 -0.62 1.00 -9.13
C ALA A 116 -0.74 1.80 -10.44
N ILE A 117 -0.24 3.04 -10.46
CA ILE A 117 -0.15 3.85 -11.68
C ILE A 117 0.83 3.23 -12.69
N LEU A 118 2.00 2.75 -12.25
CA LEU A 118 2.96 2.09 -13.13
C LEU A 118 2.41 0.79 -13.74
N MET A 119 1.71 -0.02 -12.94
CA MET A 119 0.97 -1.18 -13.42
C MET A 119 -0.03 -0.76 -14.51
N ALA A 120 -0.85 0.24 -14.23
CA ALA A 120 -1.82 0.75 -15.21
C ALA A 120 -1.18 1.24 -16.51
N ASN A 121 -0.02 1.91 -16.45
CA ASN A 121 0.71 2.32 -17.66
C ASN A 121 1.24 1.14 -18.46
N GLN A 122 1.67 0.06 -17.80
CA GLN A 122 2.23 -1.12 -18.46
C GLN A 122 1.16 -2.00 -19.10
N GLN A 123 0.08 -2.31 -18.37
CA GLN A 123 -0.98 -3.22 -18.83
C GLN A 123 -2.38 -2.70 -18.43
N PRO A 124 -2.87 -1.60 -19.04
CA PRO A 124 -4.12 -0.94 -18.62
C PRO A 124 -5.35 -1.85 -18.75
N HIS A 125 -5.32 -2.82 -19.66
CA HIS A 125 -6.40 -3.79 -19.89
C HIS A 125 -6.55 -4.82 -18.75
N ARG A 126 -5.52 -4.99 -17.91
CA ARG A 126 -5.55 -5.86 -16.72
C ARG A 126 -5.99 -5.13 -15.45
N ILE A 127 -6.14 -3.81 -15.51
CA ILE A 127 -6.57 -2.99 -14.38
C ILE A 127 -8.03 -2.61 -14.55
N ALA A 128 -8.87 -3.16 -13.67
CA ALA A 128 -10.30 -2.87 -13.64
C ALA A 128 -10.64 -1.57 -12.89
N GLY A 129 -9.81 -1.21 -11.90
CA GLY A 129 -9.97 0.03 -11.15
C GLY A 129 -8.75 0.32 -10.28
N LEU A 130 -8.58 1.59 -9.94
CA LEU A 130 -7.49 2.08 -9.10
C LEU A 130 -8.05 2.80 -7.88
N VAL A 131 -7.55 2.45 -6.70
CA VAL A 131 -7.72 3.23 -5.47
C VAL A 131 -6.34 3.73 -5.04
N LEU A 132 -6.16 5.04 -5.07
CA LEU A 132 -4.90 5.70 -4.74
C LEU A 132 -5.04 6.33 -3.36
N ASN A 133 -4.50 5.64 -2.35
CA ASN A 133 -4.53 6.08 -0.96
C ASN A 133 -3.32 6.96 -0.64
N ASP A 134 -3.58 8.26 -0.58
CA ASP A 134 -2.70 9.35 -0.18
C ASP A 134 -1.39 9.45 -0.98
N ALA A 135 -1.48 9.30 -2.30
CA ALA A 135 -0.41 9.63 -3.23
C ALA A 135 -0.96 10.25 -4.52
N GLY A 136 -0.15 11.09 -5.17
CA GLY A 136 -0.51 11.78 -6.39
C GLY A 136 0.70 12.12 -7.26
N PRO A 137 0.49 12.90 -8.33
CA PRO A 137 1.54 13.25 -9.29
C PRO A 137 2.57 14.26 -8.76
N GLU A 138 2.32 14.82 -7.57
CA GLU A 138 3.21 15.71 -6.85
C GLU A 138 3.36 15.17 -5.42
N VAL A 139 4.57 15.30 -4.89
CA VAL A 139 4.92 14.89 -3.52
C VAL A 139 5.34 16.14 -2.77
N ASP A 140 4.63 16.47 -1.70
CA ASP A 140 4.98 17.62 -0.86
C ASP A 140 6.34 17.35 -0.16
N PRO A 141 7.33 18.25 -0.32
CA PRO A 141 8.65 18.09 0.28
C PRO A 141 8.65 17.92 1.80
N ARG A 142 7.63 18.43 2.50
CA ARG A 142 7.51 18.32 3.97
C ARG A 142 7.35 16.87 4.40
N GLY A 143 6.39 16.17 3.80
CA GLY A 143 6.16 14.74 4.06
C GLY A 143 7.36 13.90 3.61
N LEU A 144 7.98 14.24 2.48
CA LEU A 144 9.18 13.54 2.01
C LEU A 144 10.35 13.69 3.00
N ALA A 145 10.61 14.90 3.50
CA ALA A 145 11.65 15.16 4.49
C ALA A 145 11.37 14.42 5.82
N ARG A 146 10.10 14.34 6.24
CA ARG A 146 9.71 13.53 7.41
C ARG A 146 10.03 12.05 7.18
N ILE A 147 9.69 11.49 6.02
CA ILE A 147 9.98 10.09 5.65
C ILE A 147 11.49 9.83 5.67
N GLN A 148 12.27 10.68 5.00
CA GLN A 148 13.74 10.63 5.02
C GLN A 148 14.30 10.70 6.46
N GLY A 149 13.59 11.39 7.35
CA GLY A 149 13.93 11.52 8.76
C GLY A 149 13.84 10.24 9.58
N TYR A 150 13.20 9.15 9.12
CA TYR A 150 13.13 7.91 9.90
C TYR A 150 13.46 6.62 9.11
N VAL A 151 13.34 6.62 7.78
CA VAL A 151 13.62 5.42 6.97
C VAL A 151 15.09 5.03 7.05
N GLY A 152 15.38 3.74 7.19
CA GLY A 152 16.73 3.18 7.27
C GLY A 152 17.44 3.41 8.61
N LYS A 153 16.82 4.12 9.56
CA LYS A 153 17.39 4.27 10.89
C LYS A 153 17.36 2.94 11.65
N SER A 154 18.52 2.56 12.18
CA SER A 154 18.65 1.41 13.07
C SER A 154 17.98 1.71 14.41
N VAL A 155 16.70 1.34 14.54
CA VAL A 155 15.95 1.38 15.80
C VAL A 155 15.77 -0.04 16.34
N ARG A 156 15.87 -0.17 17.66
CA ARG A 156 15.60 -1.40 18.39
C ARG A 156 14.80 -1.09 19.64
N PHE A 157 13.68 -1.76 19.81
CA PHE A 157 12.85 -1.66 21.01
C PHE A 157 13.00 -2.93 21.85
N ALA A 158 12.91 -2.79 23.17
CA ALA A 158 13.00 -3.94 24.08
C ALA A 158 11.73 -4.80 24.03
N ASP A 159 10.58 -4.15 23.83
CA ASP A 159 9.27 -4.79 23.86
C ASP A 159 8.25 -4.07 22.99
N TRP A 160 7.07 -4.68 22.84
CA TRP A 160 5.96 -4.12 22.06
C TRP A 160 5.41 -2.82 22.62
N ARG A 161 5.53 -2.61 23.93
CA ARG A 161 5.03 -1.39 24.59
C ARG A 161 5.85 -0.18 24.13
N SER A 162 7.17 -0.25 24.27
CA SER A 162 8.09 0.82 23.86
C SER A 162 8.02 1.09 22.34
N ALA A 163 7.87 0.04 21.53
CA ALA A 163 7.62 0.21 20.09
C ALA A 163 6.30 0.92 19.76
N THR A 164 5.23 0.60 20.49
CA THR A 164 3.91 1.24 20.36
C THR A 164 3.96 2.71 20.76
N GLU A 165 4.58 3.01 21.91
CA GLU A 165 4.73 4.38 22.43
C GLU A 165 5.55 5.25 21.44
N ALA A 166 6.64 4.73 20.90
CA ALA A 166 7.48 5.44 19.92
C ALA A 166 6.72 5.74 18.61
N LEU A 167 5.90 4.81 18.11
CA LEU A 167 5.06 5.05 16.93
C LEU A 167 3.96 6.08 17.21
N ALA A 168 3.34 6.01 18.39
CA ALA A 168 2.33 6.97 18.80
C ALA A 168 2.92 8.39 18.86
N GLU A 169 4.11 8.55 19.43
CA GLU A 169 4.81 9.84 19.47
C GLU A 169 5.15 10.33 18.06
N LEU A 170 5.75 9.47 17.22
CA LEU A 170 6.19 9.83 15.87
C LEU A 170 5.01 10.22 14.95
N HIS A 171 3.85 9.61 15.12
CA HIS A 171 2.71 9.76 14.21
C HIS A 171 1.47 10.42 14.83
N ALA A 172 1.54 10.93 16.06
CA ALA A 172 0.41 11.55 16.77
C ALA A 172 -0.32 12.61 15.92
N ALA A 173 0.45 13.47 15.23
CA ALA A 173 -0.11 14.52 14.37
C ALA A 173 -0.86 13.97 13.14
N ALA A 174 -0.45 12.81 12.62
CA ALA A 174 -1.12 12.16 11.49
C ALA A 174 -2.35 11.36 11.94
N TYR A 175 -2.41 10.90 13.18
CA TYR A 175 -3.47 10.03 13.68
C TYR A 175 -4.00 10.50 15.05
N PRO A 176 -4.57 11.72 15.15
CA PRO A 176 -5.00 12.31 16.43
C PRO A 176 -6.11 11.51 17.14
N THR A 177 -6.83 10.65 16.42
CA THR A 177 -7.96 9.87 16.93
C THR A 177 -7.60 8.40 17.19
N TYR A 178 -6.36 7.97 16.96
CA TYR A 178 -5.94 6.60 17.25
C TYR A 178 -6.00 6.28 18.74
N LYS A 179 -6.54 5.10 19.03
CA LYS A 179 -6.55 4.51 20.36
C LYS A 179 -5.35 3.59 20.53
N LEU A 180 -5.08 3.18 21.77
CA LEU A 180 -3.98 2.25 22.08
C LEU A 180 -3.99 0.99 21.19
N ALA A 181 -5.18 0.42 20.94
CA ALA A 181 -5.31 -0.76 20.08
C ALA A 181 -4.88 -0.50 18.62
N ASP A 182 -5.08 0.71 18.11
CA ASP A 182 -4.64 1.11 16.77
C ASP A 182 -3.11 1.21 16.70
N TRP A 183 -2.50 1.83 17.71
CA TRP A 183 -1.05 1.91 17.82
C TRP A 183 -0.41 0.52 17.97
N GLN A 184 -1.02 -0.37 18.76
CA GLN A 184 -0.55 -1.75 18.91
C GLN A 184 -0.64 -2.54 17.61
N ARG A 185 -1.73 -2.37 16.83
CA ARG A 185 -1.87 -2.96 15.50
C ARG A 185 -0.78 -2.44 14.56
N LEU A 186 -0.58 -1.12 14.51
CA LEU A 186 0.46 -0.52 13.69
C LEU A 186 1.86 -1.00 14.08
N ALA A 187 2.15 -1.12 15.38
CA ALA A 187 3.42 -1.64 15.87
C ALA A 187 3.68 -3.08 15.38
N ARG A 188 2.68 -3.96 15.48
CA ARG A 188 2.76 -5.35 14.99
C ARG A 188 2.98 -5.45 13.49
N ALA A 189 2.43 -4.51 12.72
CA ALA A 189 2.66 -4.43 11.28
C ALA A 189 3.95 -3.67 10.91
N THR A 190 4.69 -3.10 11.86
CA THR A 190 5.90 -2.29 11.60
C THR A 190 7.18 -2.97 12.04
N PHE A 191 7.11 -3.76 13.11
CA PHE A 191 8.27 -4.37 13.73
C PHE A 191 8.17 -5.89 13.75
N ARG A 192 9.33 -6.54 13.76
CA ARG A 192 9.48 -7.98 13.99
C ARG A 192 10.44 -8.26 15.13
N ALA A 193 10.29 -9.41 15.78
CA ALA A 193 11.26 -9.90 16.74
C ALA A 193 12.57 -10.30 16.03
N SER A 194 13.71 -9.85 16.56
CA SER A 194 15.04 -10.18 16.05
C SER A 194 16.09 -9.97 17.13
N GLY A 195 16.89 -11.00 17.45
CA GLY A 195 18.05 -10.87 18.34
C GLY A 195 17.71 -10.26 19.71
N GLY A 196 16.64 -10.71 20.36
CA GLY A 196 16.26 -10.27 21.71
C GLY A 196 15.58 -8.90 21.81
N GLY A 197 15.10 -8.34 20.69
CA GLY A 197 14.30 -7.11 20.67
C GLY A 197 13.46 -7.01 19.41
N LEU A 198 12.81 -5.87 19.23
CA LEU A 198 12.00 -5.55 18.05
C LEU A 198 12.77 -4.60 17.13
N VAL A 199 12.80 -4.93 15.84
CA VAL A 199 13.44 -4.12 14.79
C VAL A 199 12.44 -3.89 13.66
N PRO A 200 12.61 -2.85 12.82
CA PRO A 200 11.72 -2.64 11.68
C PRO A 200 11.66 -3.86 10.77
N ASP A 201 10.47 -4.16 10.25
CA ASP A 201 10.21 -5.33 9.43
C ASP A 201 10.45 -5.07 7.93
N TYR A 202 11.60 -4.47 7.63
CA TYR A 202 12.06 -4.18 6.29
C TYR A 202 13.59 -4.08 6.24
N ASP A 203 14.17 -4.20 5.05
CA ASP A 203 15.60 -4.03 4.80
C ASP A 203 16.01 -2.54 4.92
N PRO A 204 16.90 -2.16 5.85
CA PRO A 204 17.38 -0.78 5.98
C PRO A 204 17.93 -0.15 4.69
N ALA A 205 18.42 -0.97 3.75
CA ALA A 205 18.93 -0.51 2.45
C ALA A 205 17.85 0.15 1.57
N ILE A 206 16.56 -0.03 1.87
CA ILE A 206 15.44 0.68 1.24
C ILE A 206 15.57 2.21 1.38
N SER A 207 16.29 2.71 2.39
CA SER A 207 16.52 4.16 2.55
C SER A 207 17.15 4.84 1.34
N GLY A 208 17.92 4.11 0.52
CA GLY A 208 18.47 4.65 -0.73
C GLY A 208 17.39 5.10 -1.73
N SER A 209 16.20 4.48 -1.69
CA SER A 209 15.08 4.79 -2.59
C SER A 209 14.41 6.14 -2.33
N VAL A 210 14.67 6.76 -1.18
CA VAL A 210 14.15 8.08 -0.80
C VAL A 210 15.26 9.12 -0.66
N ALA A 211 16.46 8.84 -1.14
CA ALA A 211 17.54 9.82 -1.14
C ALA A 211 17.15 11.09 -1.94
N PRO A 212 17.67 12.28 -1.58
CA PRO A 212 17.42 13.50 -2.36
C PRO A 212 17.71 13.29 -3.86
N GLY A 213 16.78 13.69 -4.73
CA GLY A 213 16.88 13.51 -6.18
C GLY A 213 16.42 12.15 -6.73
N SER A 214 15.93 11.25 -5.86
CA SER A 214 15.39 9.94 -6.29
C SER A 214 14.04 10.01 -7.02
N LEU A 215 13.26 11.06 -6.79
CA LEU A 215 11.97 11.26 -7.45
C LEU A 215 12.12 12.24 -8.63
N PRO A 216 11.45 11.97 -9.76
CA PRO A 216 11.40 12.91 -10.86
C PRO A 216 10.67 14.19 -10.43
N PRO A 217 10.97 15.34 -11.06
CA PRO A 217 10.40 16.64 -10.67
C PRO A 217 8.89 16.74 -10.87
N SER A 218 8.30 15.87 -11.70
CA SER A 218 6.85 15.81 -11.93
C SER A 218 6.45 14.42 -12.39
N LEU A 219 5.36 13.89 -11.82
CA LEU A 219 4.76 12.61 -12.23
C LEU A 219 3.45 12.81 -13.00
N TRP A 220 3.05 14.05 -13.31
CA TRP A 220 1.80 14.34 -14.03
C TRP A 220 1.60 13.52 -15.32
N PRO A 221 2.59 13.41 -16.23
CA PRO A 221 2.43 12.60 -17.44
C PRO A 221 2.19 11.12 -17.16
N VAL A 222 2.79 10.60 -16.08
CA VAL A 222 2.64 9.20 -15.68
C VAL A 222 1.22 8.93 -15.16
N PHE A 223 0.55 9.93 -14.62
CA PHE A 223 -0.82 9.82 -14.12
C PHE A 223 -1.90 9.94 -15.21
N ASP A 224 -1.58 10.32 -16.46
CA ASP A 224 -2.60 10.46 -17.52
C ASP A 224 -3.38 9.17 -17.80
N VAL A 225 -2.79 8.00 -17.49
CA VAL A 225 -3.45 6.69 -17.64
C VAL A 225 -4.77 6.58 -16.87
N VAL A 226 -4.94 7.32 -15.76
CA VAL A 226 -6.15 7.27 -14.94
C VAL A 226 -7.38 7.84 -15.65
N ARG A 227 -7.20 8.56 -16.77
CA ARG A 227 -8.30 9.02 -17.62
C ARG A 227 -9.07 7.86 -18.25
N ALA A 228 -8.42 6.72 -18.45
CA ALA A 228 -8.98 5.55 -19.11
C ALA A 228 -9.43 4.45 -18.13
N ILE A 229 -9.19 4.62 -16.83
CA ILE A 229 -9.42 3.61 -15.79
C ILE A 229 -10.17 4.26 -14.64
N PRO A 230 -11.31 3.69 -14.20
CA PRO A 230 -12.01 4.20 -13.02
C PRO A 230 -11.04 4.32 -11.85
N THR A 231 -10.96 5.53 -11.28
CA THR A 231 -9.96 5.84 -10.26
C THR A 231 -10.60 6.62 -9.11
N LEU A 232 -10.34 6.16 -7.89
CA LEU A 232 -10.68 6.84 -6.63
C LEU A 232 -9.39 7.29 -5.93
N VAL A 233 -9.29 8.58 -5.65
CA VAL A 233 -8.23 9.16 -4.82
C VAL A 233 -8.75 9.34 -3.39
N MET A 234 -8.05 8.78 -2.41
CA MET A 234 -8.31 9.01 -1.00
C MET A 234 -7.20 9.89 -0.43
N ARG A 235 -7.57 11.02 0.18
CA ARG A 235 -6.62 11.94 0.81
C ARG A 235 -6.89 12.01 2.31
N GLY A 236 -5.86 11.90 3.15
CA GLY A 236 -5.96 12.29 4.55
C GLY A 236 -6.09 13.81 4.67
N ALA A 237 -7.07 14.32 5.43
CA ALA A 237 -7.27 15.76 5.63
C ALA A 237 -5.99 16.48 6.12
N LEU A 238 -5.22 15.80 6.97
CA LEU A 238 -3.97 16.25 7.58
C LEU A 238 -2.72 15.81 6.80
N SER A 239 -2.87 15.31 5.57
CA SER A 239 -1.74 14.81 4.78
C SER A 239 -0.72 15.90 4.53
N ASP A 240 0.54 15.58 4.83
CA ASP A 240 1.73 16.39 4.56
C ASP A 240 2.49 15.91 3.32
N LEU A 241 1.92 14.95 2.57
CA LEU A 241 2.52 14.35 1.38
C LEU A 241 1.70 14.62 0.12
N LEU A 242 0.37 14.50 0.20
CA LEU A 242 -0.58 14.81 -0.88
C LEU A 242 -1.39 16.05 -0.52
N SER A 243 -1.16 17.15 -1.25
CA SER A 243 -1.87 18.42 -0.99
C SER A 243 -3.31 18.39 -1.52
N GLU A 244 -4.20 19.16 -0.89
CA GLU A 244 -5.57 19.34 -1.39
C GLU A 244 -5.59 19.97 -2.79
N ALA A 245 -4.73 20.98 -3.02
CA ALA A 245 -4.57 21.63 -4.31
C ALA A 245 -4.15 20.64 -5.41
N THR A 246 -3.23 19.71 -5.13
CA THR A 246 -2.84 18.66 -6.07
C THR A 246 -4.04 17.76 -6.40
N VAL A 247 -4.84 17.37 -5.40
CA VAL A 247 -6.06 16.56 -5.61
C VAL A 247 -7.12 17.32 -6.41
N GLU A 248 -7.28 18.63 -6.21
CA GLU A 248 -8.12 19.49 -7.05
C GLU A 248 -7.67 19.50 -8.50
N GLN A 249 -6.36 19.62 -8.74
CA GLN A 249 -5.80 19.51 -10.08
C GLN A 249 -6.02 18.12 -10.68
N MET A 250 -5.92 17.03 -9.90
CA MET A 250 -6.20 15.68 -10.39
C MET A 250 -7.67 15.54 -10.82
N VAL A 251 -8.62 16.05 -10.04
CA VAL A 251 -10.05 16.05 -10.43
C VAL A 251 -10.26 16.86 -11.71
N ALA A 252 -9.78 18.11 -11.73
CA ALA A 252 -10.00 19.02 -12.84
C ALA A 252 -9.34 18.54 -14.14
N ARG A 253 -8.12 17.99 -14.05
CA ARG A 253 -7.35 17.56 -15.21
C ARG A 253 -7.70 16.14 -15.62
N LEU A 254 -7.76 15.20 -14.69
CA LEU A 254 -7.78 13.76 -14.97
C LEU A 254 -9.17 13.11 -14.80
N GLY A 255 -10.14 13.81 -14.19
CA GLY A 255 -11.50 13.30 -14.02
C GLY A 255 -11.64 12.20 -12.95
N VAL A 256 -10.71 12.11 -12.00
CA VAL A 256 -10.75 11.12 -10.92
C VAL A 256 -11.87 11.41 -9.92
N SER A 257 -12.42 10.36 -9.30
CA SER A 257 -13.24 10.51 -8.10
C SER A 257 -12.35 10.77 -6.89
N ARG A 258 -12.82 11.51 -5.88
CA ARG A 258 -12.05 11.78 -4.66
C ARG A 258 -12.87 11.68 -3.38
N ILE A 259 -12.21 11.35 -2.29
CA ILE A 259 -12.69 11.61 -0.93
C ILE A 259 -11.57 12.22 -0.08
N THR A 260 -11.95 12.93 0.97
CA THR A 260 -11.04 13.36 2.04
C THR A 260 -11.44 12.68 3.33
N VAL A 261 -10.47 12.05 3.99
CA VAL A 261 -10.65 11.32 5.25
C VAL A 261 -10.32 12.26 6.41
N PRO A 262 -11.30 12.64 7.25
CA PRO A 262 -11.07 13.53 8.38
C PRO A 262 -10.13 12.86 9.40
N ASP A 263 -9.41 13.68 10.17
CA ASP A 263 -8.54 13.23 11.26
C ASP A 263 -7.45 12.21 10.86
N ARG A 264 -7.03 12.26 9.59
CA ARG A 264 -5.97 11.41 9.03
C ARG A 264 -4.93 12.22 8.28
N GLY A 265 -3.67 11.93 8.55
CA GLY A 265 -2.51 12.39 7.78
C GLY A 265 -2.11 11.37 6.71
N HIS A 266 -0.82 11.38 6.34
CA HIS A 266 -0.26 10.38 5.44
C HIS A 266 0.01 9.07 6.21
N ALA A 267 -0.77 8.01 6.03
CA ALA A 267 -1.93 7.85 5.12
C ALA A 267 -3.14 7.27 5.87
N PRO A 268 -4.38 7.46 5.39
CA PRO A 268 -5.54 6.73 5.90
C PRO A 268 -5.25 5.22 5.98
N ASP A 269 -5.72 4.55 7.04
CA ASP A 269 -5.50 3.11 7.24
C ASP A 269 -6.61 2.25 6.62
N LEU A 270 -7.55 2.90 5.92
CA LEU A 270 -8.68 2.29 5.22
C LEU A 270 -9.69 1.59 6.15
N SER A 271 -9.61 1.87 7.45
CA SER A 271 -10.59 1.46 8.46
C SER A 271 -11.61 2.55 8.78
N GLU A 272 -11.36 3.79 8.34
CA GLU A 272 -12.24 4.91 8.62
C GLU A 272 -13.59 4.74 7.91
N PRO A 273 -14.73 5.04 8.56
CA PRO A 273 -16.05 4.80 7.96
C PRO A 273 -16.23 5.39 6.56
N VAL A 274 -15.71 6.61 6.33
CA VAL A 274 -15.75 7.25 5.01
C VAL A 274 -14.88 6.55 3.96
N ALA A 275 -13.71 6.04 4.36
CA ALA A 275 -12.81 5.30 3.47
C ALA A 275 -13.38 3.91 3.15
N VAL A 276 -13.95 3.23 4.15
CA VAL A 276 -14.66 1.95 4.02
C VAL A 276 -15.83 2.08 3.04
N GLU A 277 -16.71 3.04 3.26
CA GLU A 277 -17.88 3.27 2.40
C GLU A 277 -17.46 3.61 0.97
N ALA A 278 -16.46 4.48 0.80
CA ALA A 278 -15.98 4.87 -0.52
C ALA A 278 -15.32 3.70 -1.26
N LEU A 279 -14.55 2.86 -0.57
CA LEU A 279 -13.96 1.65 -1.15
C LEU A 279 -15.04 0.67 -1.58
N ASP A 280 -16.01 0.37 -0.71
CA ASP A 280 -17.08 -0.58 -1.03
C ASP A 280 -17.96 -0.10 -2.18
N ARG A 281 -18.29 1.19 -2.19
CA ARG A 281 -19.01 1.81 -3.30
C ARG A 281 -18.20 1.73 -4.60
N PHE A 282 -16.91 2.06 -4.55
CA PHE A 282 -16.04 2.02 -5.73
C PHE A 282 -15.93 0.62 -6.32
N LEU A 283 -15.68 -0.37 -5.47
CA LEU A 283 -15.64 -1.79 -5.83
C LEU A 283 -16.97 -2.28 -6.43
N GLY A 284 -18.09 -1.71 -6.02
CA GLY A 284 -19.43 -2.01 -6.52
C GLY A 284 -19.84 -1.29 -7.82
N ARG A 285 -19.05 -0.32 -8.32
CA ARG A 285 -19.43 0.45 -9.51
C ARG A 285 -19.49 -0.41 -10.77
N GLU A 286 -20.50 -0.18 -11.59
CA GLU A 286 -20.71 -0.95 -12.83
C GLU A 286 -19.52 -0.84 -13.80
N ASP A 287 -18.95 0.35 -13.98
CA ASP A 287 -17.80 0.57 -14.87
C ASP A 287 -16.52 -0.13 -14.40
N VAL A 288 -16.37 -0.36 -13.08
CA VAL A 288 -15.30 -1.19 -12.50
C VAL A 288 -15.60 -2.67 -12.71
N ARG A 289 -16.84 -3.10 -12.44
CA ARG A 289 -17.29 -4.50 -12.55
C ARG A 289 -17.18 -5.03 -13.98
N GLN A 290 -17.61 -4.25 -14.96
CA GLN A 290 -17.54 -4.63 -16.38
C GLN A 290 -16.11 -4.89 -16.83
N ARG A 291 -15.13 -4.14 -16.31
CA ARG A 291 -13.72 -4.35 -16.64
C ARG A 291 -13.12 -5.61 -16.03
N LEU A 292 -13.78 -6.27 -15.08
CA LEU A 292 -13.32 -7.56 -14.54
C LEU A 292 -13.77 -8.75 -15.40
N LEU A 293 -14.80 -8.56 -16.23
CA LEU A 293 -15.30 -9.61 -17.10
C LEU A 293 -14.30 -9.92 -18.22
N PRO A 294 -14.21 -11.17 -18.69
CA PRO A 294 -13.53 -11.48 -19.94
C PRO A 294 -14.20 -10.69 -21.08
N GLY A 295 -13.37 -9.99 -21.86
CA GLY A 295 -13.78 -9.28 -23.07
C GLY A 295 -13.98 -10.21 -24.25
#